data_AF-A0A363NQ28-F1
#
_entry.id   AF-A0A363NQ28-F1
#
_cell.length_a   1.000
_cell.length_b   1.000
_cell.length_c   1.000
_cell.angle_alpha   90.00
_cell.angle_beta   90.00
_cell.angle_gamma   90.00
#
_symmetry.space_group_name_H-M   'P 1'
#
loop_
_entity.id
_entity.type
_entity.pdbx_description
1 polymer ?
#
loop_
_entity_poly.entity_id
_entity_poly.type
_entity_poly.pdbx_seq_one_letter_code
_entity_poly.pdbx_strand_id
1 'polypeptide(L)'
;MLKRKVLLMDATVIPLCLSVFDWARFRSAKGAIKLHTILDYDGCMPSFVHITDGKTHESTVAKALSFPKGCVLVVDRGYVDYAWMNVLDSKGCFFVTRSKPNMKYTVLKSWQSDELKEAGVIEDQVVALEGVSAARYGNKKMRLVRVWDSIKNVEYEFLTNHFQWKAATVAALYKER
;
A
#
# COMPACT_ATOMS: atom_id res chain seq x y z
N MET A 1 8.44 -18.69 7.65
CA MET A 1 7.23 -18.44 6.85
C MET A 1 6.24 -17.63 7.66
N LEU A 2 5.66 -16.56 7.09
CA LEU A 2 4.58 -15.81 7.71
C LEU A 2 3.35 -16.73 7.81
N LYS A 3 2.74 -16.86 8.99
CA LYS A 3 1.50 -17.66 9.18
C LYS A 3 0.22 -16.92 8.71
N ARG A 4 0.35 -15.89 7.88
CA ARG A 4 -0.76 -15.00 7.48
C ARG A 4 -0.83 -14.93 5.96
N LYS A 5 -2.05 -14.88 5.43
CA LYS A 5 -2.28 -14.67 4.00
C LYS A 5 -1.80 -13.28 3.58
N VAL A 6 -0.80 -13.22 2.71
CA VAL A 6 -0.27 -11.97 2.14
C VAL A 6 -0.85 -11.77 0.75
N LEU A 7 -1.50 -10.63 0.54
CA LEU A 7 -2.15 -10.27 -0.71
C LEU A 7 -1.42 -9.06 -1.31
N LEU A 8 -0.79 -9.26 -2.46
CA LEU A 8 -0.13 -8.18 -3.20
C LEU A 8 -1.15 -7.56 -4.15
N MET A 9 -1.46 -6.27 -4.00
CA MET A 9 -2.32 -5.55 -4.94
C MET A 9 -1.49 -4.65 -5.84
N ASP A 10 -1.70 -4.75 -7.14
CA ASP A 10 -1.10 -3.86 -8.12
C ASP A 10 -2.10 -3.46 -9.21
N ALA A 11 -1.79 -2.38 -9.93
CA ALA A 11 -2.54 -1.98 -11.10
C ALA A 11 -1.60 -1.68 -12.26
N THR A 12 -1.86 -2.31 -13.42
CA THR A 12 -1.12 -2.06 -14.65
C THR A 12 -2.03 -1.39 -15.68
N VAL A 13 -1.53 -0.33 -16.32
CA VAL A 13 -2.23 0.32 -17.44
C VAL A 13 -1.80 -0.35 -18.74
N ILE A 14 -2.76 -0.92 -19.47
CA ILE A 14 -2.52 -1.54 -20.77
C ILE A 14 -2.94 -0.52 -21.85
N PRO A 15 -1.99 0.04 -22.62
CA PRO A 15 -2.31 1.00 -23.67
C PRO A 15 -3.06 0.32 -24.82
N LEU A 16 -4.09 0.99 -25.32
CA LEU A 16 -4.92 0.53 -26.43
C LEU A 16 -4.91 1.54 -27.58
N CYS A 17 -5.04 1.02 -28.80
CA CYS A 17 -5.20 1.84 -29.99
C CYS A 17 -6.63 2.36 -30.08
N LEU A 18 -6.84 3.68 -30.02
CA LEU A 18 -8.17 4.30 -30.04
C LEU A 18 -8.93 4.07 -31.34
N SER A 19 -8.25 3.79 -32.45
CA SER A 19 -8.92 3.49 -33.73
C SER A 19 -9.65 2.13 -33.69
N VAL A 20 -9.28 1.25 -32.77
CA VAL A 20 -9.90 -0.07 -32.58
C VAL A 20 -10.76 -0.10 -31.31
N PHE A 21 -10.36 0.67 -30.28
CA PHE A 21 -11.03 0.71 -28.97
C PHE A 21 -11.37 2.15 -28.57
N ASP A 22 -12.31 2.75 -29.30
CA ASP A 22 -12.72 4.16 -29.18
C ASP A 22 -13.43 4.50 -27.85
N TRP A 23 -13.98 3.49 -27.19
CA TRP A 23 -14.59 3.53 -25.86
C TRP A 23 -13.57 3.63 -24.71
N ALA A 24 -12.32 3.21 -24.91
CA ALA A 24 -11.31 3.09 -23.86
C ALA A 24 -10.49 4.37 -23.63
N ARG A 25 -11.10 5.56 -23.65
CA ARG A 25 -10.37 6.85 -23.63
C ARG A 25 -9.69 7.14 -22.28
N PHE A 26 -8.35 7.22 -22.28
CA PHE A 26 -7.55 7.51 -21.09
C PHE A 26 -7.00 8.95 -21.06
N ARG A 27 -6.38 9.41 -22.16
CA ARG A 27 -5.93 10.81 -22.39
C ARG A 27 -6.30 11.27 -23.81
N SER A 28 -6.05 12.54 -24.15
CA SER A 28 -6.50 13.21 -25.38
C SER A 28 -6.34 12.38 -26.67
N ALA A 29 -5.24 11.64 -26.80
CA ALA A 29 -4.93 10.82 -27.97
C ALA A 29 -4.54 9.36 -27.64
N LYS A 30 -4.82 8.88 -26.42
CA LYS A 30 -4.45 7.51 -26.00
C LYS A 30 -5.62 6.78 -25.34
N GLY A 31 -5.87 5.57 -25.79
CA GLY A 31 -6.79 4.62 -25.17
C GLY A 31 -6.02 3.79 -24.16
N ALA A 32 -6.65 3.42 -23.05
CA ALA A 32 -6.09 2.45 -22.12
C ALA A 32 -7.17 1.85 -21.23
N ILE A 33 -6.96 0.60 -20.87
CA ILE A 33 -7.65 -0.06 -19.75
C ILE A 33 -6.67 -0.18 -18.58
N LYS A 34 -7.20 -0.26 -17.37
CA LYS A 34 -6.41 -0.53 -16.16
C LYS A 34 -6.77 -1.93 -15.65
N LEU A 35 -5.77 -2.77 -15.49
CA LEU A 35 -5.88 -4.11 -14.92
C LEU A 35 -5.49 -4.04 -13.46
N HIS A 36 -6.45 -4.27 -12.57
CA HIS A 36 -6.22 -4.40 -11.13
C HIS A 36 -6.06 -5.88 -10.78
N THR A 37 -4.94 -6.26 -10.19
CA THR A 37 -4.65 -7.64 -9.82
C THR A 37 -4.39 -7.77 -8.32
N ILE A 38 -4.89 -8.85 -7.73
CA ILE A 38 -4.52 -9.26 -6.38
C ILE A 38 -3.87 -10.63 -6.45
N LEU A 39 -2.59 -10.71 -6.13
CA LEU A 39 -1.83 -11.95 -6.11
C LEU A 39 -1.77 -12.48 -4.68
N ASP A 40 -2.04 -13.77 -4.52
CA ASP A 40 -1.78 -14.50 -3.29
C ASP A 40 -0.29 -14.84 -3.25
N TYR A 41 0.45 -14.28 -2.28
CA TYR A 41 1.91 -14.39 -2.23
C TYR A 41 2.38 -15.85 -2.13
N ASP A 42 1.69 -16.68 -1.35
CA ASP A 42 2.12 -18.06 -1.10
C ASP A 42 1.97 -18.97 -2.33
N GLY A 43 1.00 -18.67 -3.21
CA GLY A 43 0.69 -19.49 -4.39
C GLY A 43 1.08 -18.86 -5.72
N CYS A 44 1.50 -17.58 -5.73
CA CYS A 44 1.67 -16.75 -6.93
C CYS A 44 0.45 -16.78 -7.89
N MET A 45 -0.73 -17.14 -7.39
CA MET A 45 -1.95 -17.22 -8.18
C MET A 45 -2.73 -15.91 -8.09
N PRO A 46 -3.24 -15.37 -9.20
CA PRO A 46 -4.14 -14.24 -9.16
C PRO A 46 -5.44 -14.64 -8.47
N SER A 47 -5.67 -14.08 -7.30
CA SER A 47 -6.90 -14.26 -6.52
C SER A 47 -8.03 -13.34 -7.00
N PHE A 48 -7.69 -12.24 -7.67
CA PHE A 48 -8.66 -11.31 -8.26
C PHE A 48 -8.04 -10.56 -9.44
N VAL A 49 -8.82 -10.38 -10.50
CA VAL A 49 -8.48 -9.57 -11.67
C VAL A 49 -9.70 -8.73 -12.04
N HIS A 50 -9.54 -7.41 -12.12
CA HIS A 50 -10.61 -6.49 -12.53
C HIS A 50 -10.11 -5.47 -13.53
N ILE A 51 -10.81 -5.36 -14.65
CA ILE A 51 -10.48 -4.44 -15.73
C ILE A 51 -11.42 -3.24 -15.63
N THR A 52 -10.85 -2.05 -15.52
CA THR A 52 -11.59 -0.79 -15.57
C THR A 52 -11.11 0.07 -16.73
N ASP A 53 -11.80 1.18 -16.98
CA ASP A 53 -11.24 2.24 -17.79
C ASP A 53 -9.92 2.76 -17.17
N GLY A 54 -9.07 3.38 -17.98
CA GLY A 54 -7.79 3.88 -17.49
C GLY A 54 -7.91 4.97 -16.41
N LYS A 55 -9.06 5.67 -16.34
CA LYS A 55 -9.26 6.84 -15.45
C LYS A 55 -9.65 6.46 -14.03
N THR A 56 -10.15 5.24 -13.83
CA THR A 56 -10.58 4.76 -12.51
C THR A 56 -9.39 4.72 -11.55
N HIS A 57 -9.57 5.36 -10.39
CA HIS A 57 -8.57 5.38 -9.34
C HIS A 57 -8.54 4.04 -8.59
N GLU A 58 -7.35 3.54 -8.33
CA GLU A 58 -7.04 2.25 -7.72
C GLU A 58 -7.80 2.01 -6.40
N SER A 59 -7.89 3.05 -5.56
CA SER A 59 -8.62 3.00 -4.30
C SER A 59 -10.13 2.78 -4.45
N THR A 60 -10.71 3.04 -5.63
CA THR A 60 -12.14 2.80 -5.90
C THR A 60 -12.40 1.31 -6.05
N VAL A 61 -11.56 0.62 -6.82
CA VAL A 61 -11.67 -0.84 -7.02
C VAL A 61 -11.39 -1.57 -5.71
N ALA A 62 -10.39 -1.15 -4.95
CA ALA A 62 -10.05 -1.77 -3.67
C ALA A 62 -11.18 -1.72 -2.63
N LYS A 63 -12.06 -0.69 -2.68
CA LYS A 63 -13.22 -0.56 -1.80
C LYS A 63 -14.34 -1.56 -2.11
N ALA A 64 -14.42 -2.07 -3.35
CA ALA A 64 -15.40 -3.08 -3.74
C ALA A 64 -15.04 -4.48 -3.24
N LEU A 65 -13.83 -4.67 -2.71
CA LEU A 65 -13.29 -5.98 -2.34
C LEU A 65 -13.37 -6.23 -0.84
N SER A 66 -13.68 -7.47 -0.49
CA SER A 66 -13.68 -7.95 0.89
C SER A 66 -12.48 -8.85 1.13
N PHE A 67 -11.82 -8.65 2.27
CA PHE A 67 -10.62 -9.39 2.64
C PHE A 67 -10.84 -10.20 3.92
N PRO A 68 -10.27 -11.41 4.02
CA PRO A 68 -10.41 -12.24 5.20
C PRO A 68 -9.66 -11.61 6.39
N LYS A 69 -10.25 -11.70 7.59
CA LYS A 69 -9.64 -11.19 8.82
C LYS A 69 -8.23 -11.77 9.01
N GLY A 70 -7.29 -10.92 9.40
CA GLY A 70 -5.91 -11.31 9.68
C GLY A 70 -4.99 -11.41 8.46
N CYS A 71 -5.51 -11.16 7.25
CA CYS A 71 -4.68 -11.02 6.05
C CYS A 71 -3.83 -9.75 6.09
N VAL A 72 -2.84 -9.70 5.23
CA VAL A 72 -1.93 -8.56 5.07
C VAL A 72 -1.97 -8.11 3.62
N LEU A 73 -2.40 -6.88 3.39
CA LEU A 73 -2.42 -6.29 2.05
C LEU A 73 -1.14 -5.48 1.83
N VAL A 74 -0.37 -5.82 0.80
CA VAL A 74 0.76 -4.99 0.35
C VAL A 74 0.32 -4.25 -0.90
N VAL A 75 0.22 -2.92 -0.80
CA VAL A 75 -0.37 -2.07 -1.84
C VAL A 75 0.52 -0.89 -2.18
N ASP A 76 0.47 -0.40 -3.42
CA ASP A 76 1.16 0.84 -3.78
C ASP A 76 0.59 2.06 -3.04
N ARG A 77 1.39 3.11 -2.95
CA ARG A 77 0.98 4.46 -2.55
C ARG A 77 -0.29 4.97 -3.26
N GLY A 78 -0.54 4.58 -4.51
CA GLY A 78 -1.76 4.92 -5.25
C GLY A 78 -3.06 4.42 -4.59
N TYR A 79 -2.98 3.36 -3.78
CA TYR A 79 -4.13 2.80 -3.06
C TYR A 79 -4.42 3.50 -1.73
N VAL A 80 -3.56 4.43 -1.28
CA VAL A 80 -3.72 5.12 0.01
C VAL A 80 -4.97 6.00 0.02
N ASP A 81 -6.00 5.50 0.71
CA ASP A 81 -7.23 6.17 1.09
C ASP A 81 -7.49 5.86 2.57
N TYR A 82 -7.37 6.88 3.43
CA TYR A 82 -7.43 6.70 4.89
C TYR A 82 -8.78 6.19 5.40
N ALA A 83 -9.88 6.48 4.69
CA ALA A 83 -11.20 5.97 5.08
C ALA A 83 -11.30 4.46 4.78
N TRP A 84 -10.81 4.02 3.62
CA TRP A 84 -10.72 2.60 3.30
C TRP A 84 -9.75 1.85 4.23
N MET A 85 -8.59 2.44 4.52
CA MET A 85 -7.63 1.85 5.46
C MET A 85 -8.22 1.71 6.87
N ASN A 86 -9.05 2.66 7.32
CA ASN A 86 -9.78 2.52 8.58
C ASN A 86 -10.78 1.34 8.55
N VAL A 87 -11.44 1.10 7.42
CA VAL A 87 -12.31 -0.07 7.25
C VAL A 87 -11.52 -1.37 7.35
N LEU A 88 -10.36 -1.46 6.66
CA LEU A 88 -9.48 -2.63 6.74
C LEU A 88 -9.03 -2.89 8.18
N ASP A 89 -8.51 -1.85 8.83
CA ASP A 89 -8.03 -1.92 10.21
C ASP A 89 -9.15 -2.34 11.18
N SER A 90 -10.34 -1.76 11.05
CA SER A 90 -11.50 -2.11 11.89
C SER A 90 -12.02 -3.53 11.64
N LYS A 91 -11.79 -4.09 10.45
CA LYS A 91 -12.11 -5.49 10.13
C LYS A 91 -11.01 -6.47 10.56
N GLY A 92 -9.91 -5.98 11.14
CA GLY A 92 -8.78 -6.79 11.56
C GLY A 92 -7.90 -7.26 10.39
N CYS A 93 -7.90 -6.54 9.28
CA CYS A 93 -6.96 -6.71 8.18
C CYS A 93 -5.75 -5.80 8.40
N PHE A 94 -4.57 -6.28 8.00
CA PHE A 94 -3.34 -5.51 8.05
C PHE A 94 -2.98 -4.97 6.68
N PHE A 95 -2.22 -3.88 6.62
CA PHE A 95 -1.69 -3.36 5.37
C PHE A 95 -0.22 -2.92 5.49
N VAL A 96 0.48 -2.91 4.37
CA VAL A 96 1.79 -2.28 4.16
C VAL A 96 1.70 -1.47 2.87
N THR A 97 2.03 -0.19 2.92
CA THR A 97 1.99 0.71 1.76
C THR A 97 3.09 1.76 1.87
N ARG A 98 3.49 2.36 0.75
CA ARG A 98 4.32 3.59 0.80
C ARG A 98 3.51 4.78 1.30
N SER A 99 4.16 5.68 2.04
CA SER A 99 3.59 6.95 2.47
C SER A 99 3.41 7.92 1.29
N LYS A 100 2.47 8.87 1.41
CA LYS A 100 2.38 10.01 0.48
C LYS A 100 3.41 11.07 0.86
N PRO A 101 4.12 11.71 -0.09
CA PRO A 101 5.15 12.71 0.22
C PRO A 101 4.64 13.90 1.03
N ASN A 102 3.36 14.22 0.89
CA ASN A 102 2.69 15.33 1.58
C ASN A 102 1.86 14.86 2.78
N MET A 103 2.07 13.64 3.27
CA MET A 103 1.37 13.14 4.47
C MET A 103 1.72 14.03 5.67
N LYS A 104 0.69 14.50 6.37
CA LYS A 104 0.81 15.27 7.61
C LYS A 104 0.55 14.38 8.81
N TYR A 105 1.50 14.37 9.74
CA TYR A 105 1.47 13.49 10.90
C TYR A 105 2.35 14.05 12.02
N THR A 106 1.99 13.69 13.24
CA THR A 106 2.80 13.91 14.44
C THR A 106 3.45 12.59 14.85
N VAL A 107 4.74 12.61 15.16
CA VAL A 107 5.46 11.47 15.73
C VAL A 107 5.13 11.35 17.21
N LEU A 108 4.65 10.18 17.64
CA LEU A 108 4.30 9.90 19.03
C LEU A 108 5.39 9.11 19.75
N LYS A 109 6.06 8.20 19.03
CA LYS A 109 7.22 7.42 19.50
C LYS A 109 8.15 7.18 18.33
N SER A 110 9.45 7.15 18.60
CA SER A 110 10.49 6.88 17.61
C SER A 110 11.53 5.95 18.22
N TRP A 111 11.97 4.96 17.44
CA TRP A 111 13.06 4.06 17.77
C TRP A 111 14.11 4.11 16.68
N GLN A 112 15.36 4.19 17.13
CA GLN A 112 16.57 4.07 16.33
C GLN A 112 17.54 3.19 17.12
N SER A 113 18.22 2.27 16.45
CA SER A 113 19.28 1.46 17.05
C SER A 113 20.26 1.01 15.97
N ASP A 114 21.45 0.56 16.37
CA ASP A 114 22.44 0.08 15.40
C ASP A 114 21.96 -1.22 14.73
N GLU A 115 21.22 -2.07 15.44
CA GLU A 115 20.60 -3.26 14.83
C GLU A 115 19.54 -2.89 13.77
N LEU A 116 18.82 -1.78 13.94
CA LEU A 116 17.88 -1.29 12.94
C LEU A 116 18.63 -0.79 11.70
N LYS A 117 19.71 -0.03 11.88
CA LYS A 117 20.53 0.47 10.78
C LYS A 117 21.18 -0.65 9.99
N GLU A 118 21.70 -1.68 10.67
CA GLU A 118 22.25 -2.89 10.03
C GLU A 118 21.20 -3.61 9.17
N ALA A 119 19.93 -3.56 9.60
CA ALA A 119 18.80 -4.08 8.83
C ALA A 119 18.28 -3.10 7.74
N GLY A 120 18.96 -1.97 7.52
CA GLY A 120 18.60 -0.94 6.55
C GLY A 120 17.46 -0.01 6.99
N VAL A 121 17.01 -0.12 8.24
CA VAL A 121 15.95 0.71 8.83
C VAL A 121 16.59 1.93 9.50
N ILE A 122 16.23 3.12 9.03
CA ILE A 122 16.70 4.40 9.58
C ILE A 122 15.93 4.71 10.87
N GLU A 123 14.60 4.59 10.79
CA GLU A 123 13.69 4.90 11.91
C GLU A 123 12.48 4.00 11.89
N ASP A 124 12.01 3.63 13.08
CA ASP A 124 10.73 2.98 13.30
C ASP A 124 9.89 3.86 14.22
N GLN A 125 8.69 4.24 13.80
CA GLN A 125 7.90 5.27 14.47
C GLN A 125 6.45 4.87 14.65
N VAL A 126 5.86 5.28 15.77
CA VAL A 126 4.40 5.36 15.92
C VAL A 126 4.00 6.80 15.65
N VAL A 127 3.09 6.99 14.71
CA VAL A 127 2.61 8.32 14.27
C VAL A 127 1.09 8.43 14.41
N ALA A 128 0.61 9.65 14.56
CA ALA A 128 -0.81 9.99 14.37
C ALA A 128 -0.93 10.90 13.16
N LEU A 129 -1.85 10.60 12.25
CA LEU A 129 -2.17 11.50 11.15
C LEU A 129 -2.74 12.83 11.69
N GLU A 130 -2.62 13.89 10.89
CA GLU A 130 -3.14 15.20 11.21
C GLU A 130 -4.34 15.58 10.32
N GLY A 131 -5.15 16.55 10.80
CA GLY A 131 -6.25 17.15 10.07
C GLY A 131 -7.32 16.16 9.59
N VAL A 132 -7.83 16.38 8.38
CA VAL A 132 -8.91 15.55 7.78
C VAL A 132 -8.49 14.08 7.62
N SER A 133 -7.21 13.82 7.36
CA SER A 133 -6.67 12.46 7.24
C SER A 133 -6.78 11.68 8.55
N ALA A 134 -6.56 12.36 9.68
CA ALA A 134 -6.74 11.78 11.01
C ALA A 134 -8.17 11.29 11.23
N ALA A 135 -9.14 12.18 11.00
CA ALA A 135 -10.56 11.87 11.15
C ALA A 135 -10.98 10.72 10.21
N ARG A 136 -10.51 10.72 8.95
CA ARG A 136 -10.77 9.64 7.99
C ARG A 136 -10.20 8.30 8.42
N TYR A 137 -9.03 8.28 9.04
CA TYR A 137 -8.45 7.07 9.61
C TYR A 137 -9.05 6.67 10.98
N GLY A 138 -10.03 7.41 11.48
CA GLY A 138 -10.66 7.16 12.77
C GLY A 138 -9.83 7.60 13.98
N ASN A 139 -8.93 8.58 13.80
CA ASN A 139 -8.01 9.09 14.81
C ASN A 139 -7.13 8.01 15.47
N LYS A 140 -6.93 6.89 14.76
CA LYS A 140 -6.08 5.79 15.20
C LYS A 140 -4.61 6.09 14.89
N LYS A 141 -3.74 5.40 15.62
CA LYS A 141 -2.29 5.46 15.39
C LYS A 141 -1.90 4.59 14.19
N MET A 142 -0.83 4.98 13.52
CA MET A 142 -0.17 4.20 12.48
C MET A 142 1.29 3.97 12.84
N ARG A 143 1.92 2.98 12.21
CA ARG A 143 3.36 2.79 12.25
C ARG A 143 3.98 3.27 10.95
N LEU A 144 5.07 4.03 11.05
CA LEU A 144 5.86 4.53 9.95
C LEU A 144 7.27 3.95 10.07
N VAL A 145 7.73 3.24 9.05
CA VAL A 145 9.07 2.64 8.98
C VAL A 145 9.84 3.34 7.87
N ARG A 146 10.94 4.02 8.22
CA ARG A 146 11.84 4.69 7.27
C ARG A 146 13.02 3.80 6.97
N VAL A 147 13.31 3.59 5.69
CA VAL A 147 14.29 2.62 5.21
C VAL A 147 15.19 3.30 4.19
N TRP A 148 16.50 3.07 4.31
CA TRP A 148 17.46 3.50 3.30
C TRP A 148 17.67 2.39 2.28
N ASP A 149 17.43 2.68 1.01
CA ASP A 149 17.83 1.80 -0.09
C ASP A 149 19.19 2.24 -0.62
N SER A 150 20.24 1.50 -0.24
CA SER A 150 21.62 1.78 -0.64
C SER A 150 21.88 1.55 -2.13
N ILE A 151 21.08 0.73 -2.82
CA ILE A 151 21.25 0.44 -4.25
C ILE A 151 20.72 1.62 -5.06
N LYS A 152 19.55 2.13 -4.69
CA LYS A 152 18.91 3.25 -5.39
C LYS A 152 19.31 4.61 -4.82
N ASN A 153 19.99 4.64 -3.68
CA ASN A 153 20.37 5.85 -2.94
C ASN A 153 19.15 6.73 -2.60
N VAL A 154 18.08 6.09 -2.13
CA VAL A 154 16.77 6.72 -1.86
C VAL A 154 16.20 6.25 -0.54
N GLU A 155 15.56 7.17 0.19
CA GLU A 155 14.77 6.85 1.38
C GLU A 155 13.34 6.44 1.01
N TYR A 156 12.87 5.37 1.64
CA TYR A 156 11.49 4.91 1.55
C TYR A 156 10.80 4.99 2.91
N GLU A 157 9.57 5.52 2.88
CA GLU A 157 8.67 5.55 4.03
C GLU A 157 7.53 4.55 3.82
N PHE A 158 7.43 3.57 4.71
CA PHE A 158 6.38 2.56 4.70
C PHE A 158 5.41 2.74 5.87
N LEU A 159 4.12 2.70 5.56
CA LEU A 159 3.02 2.77 6.52
C LEU A 159 2.42 1.39 6.75
N THR A 160 2.12 1.08 8.01
CA THR A 160 1.41 -0.13 8.40
C THR A 160 0.57 0.08 9.66
N ASN A 161 -0.50 -0.70 9.82
CA ASN A 161 -1.21 -0.86 11.10
C ASN A 161 -0.69 -2.05 11.92
N HIS A 162 0.39 -2.73 11.49
CA HIS A 162 0.98 -3.85 12.21
C HIS A 162 2.12 -3.41 13.15
N PHE A 163 1.81 -3.27 14.44
CA PHE A 163 2.76 -2.76 15.45
C PHE A 163 3.72 -3.81 16.03
N GLN A 164 3.45 -5.11 15.86
CA GLN A 164 4.21 -6.17 16.54
C GLN A 164 5.36 -6.76 15.69
N TRP A 165 5.41 -6.46 14.40
CA TRP A 165 6.44 -7.02 13.52
C TRP A 165 7.77 -6.29 13.67
N LYS A 166 8.87 -6.94 13.29
CA LYS A 166 10.14 -6.23 13.13
C LYS A 166 10.01 -5.23 11.98
N ALA A 167 10.61 -4.05 12.13
CA ALA A 167 10.58 -3.00 11.10
C ALA A 167 11.14 -3.50 9.75
N ALA A 168 12.23 -4.26 9.81
CA ALA A 168 12.81 -4.90 8.63
C ALA A 168 11.83 -5.84 7.89
N THR A 169 10.93 -6.51 8.60
CA THR A 169 9.90 -7.36 7.97
C THR A 169 8.89 -6.55 7.18
N VAL A 170 8.51 -5.36 7.65
CA VAL A 170 7.63 -4.44 6.93
C VAL A 170 8.28 -4.00 5.62
N ALA A 171 9.56 -3.64 5.68
CA ALA A 171 10.35 -3.25 4.51
C ALA A 171 10.50 -4.40 3.50
N ALA A 172 10.84 -5.60 4.00
CA ALA A 172 10.99 -6.80 3.16
C ALA A 172 9.68 -7.15 2.45
N LEU A 173 8.55 -7.15 3.17
CA LEU A 173 7.23 -7.41 2.59
C LEU A 173 6.89 -6.47 1.42
N TYR A 174 7.28 -5.20 1.49
CA TYR A 174 7.04 -4.29 0.39
C TYR A 174 7.97 -4.56 -0.81
N LYS A 175 9.20 -5.01 -0.58
CA LYS A 175 10.15 -5.35 -1.67
C LYS A 175 9.71 -6.55 -2.51
N GLU A 176 8.87 -7.41 -1.95
CA GLU A 176 8.28 -8.56 -2.64
C GLU A 176 7.15 -8.19 -3.62
N ARG A 177 6.74 -6.90 -3.67
CA ARG A 177 5.74 -6.36 -4.60
C ARG A 177 6.40 -5.55 -5.71
#